data_AF-X1SUY6-F1
#
_entry.id   AF-X1SUY6-F1
#
_cell.length_a   1.000
_cell.length_b   1.000
_cell.length_c   1.000
_cell.angle_alpha   90.00
_cell.angle_beta   90.00
_cell.angle_gamma   90.00
#
_symmetry.space_group_name_H-M   'P 1'
#
loop_
_entity.id
_entity.type
_entity.pdbx_description
1 polymer ?
#
loop_
_entity_poly.entity_id
_entity_poly.type
_entity_poly.pdbx_seq_one_letter_code
_entity_poly.pdbx_strand_id
1 'polypeptide(L)'
;KSDILSGLADGLLNEGEAEVLLVKLKYSKKSIDYYISRVDYERDKDELTASLRYLHDAYLKGVLTFGGVTDELGKLNLPSKMVEYYQRTWDLERLSRSNKPTKSELMTFLRKEIIDKETWHAEMIGLGYPDRYIQWYAQSEEEVTKGG
;
A
#
# COMPACT_ATOMS: atom_id res chain seq x y z
N LYS A 1 -9.85 -28.97 19.17
CA LYS A 1 -9.96 -27.51 19.38
C LYS A 1 -9.46 -26.73 18.18
N SER A 2 -8.17 -26.82 17.81
CA SER A 2 -7.59 -26.02 16.72
C SER A 2 -8.39 -26.17 15.42
N ASP A 3 -8.61 -27.41 14.97
CA ASP A 3 -9.36 -27.68 13.73
C ASP A 3 -10.81 -27.18 13.75
N ILE A 4 -11.44 -27.15 14.94
CA ILE A 4 -12.81 -26.62 15.10
C ILE A 4 -12.79 -25.09 14.92
N LEU A 5 -11.81 -24.41 15.50
CA LEU A 5 -11.69 -22.96 15.38
C LEU A 5 -11.25 -22.55 13.97
N SER A 6 -10.39 -23.33 13.32
CA SER A 6 -10.07 -23.14 11.89
C SER A 6 -11.31 -23.35 11.02
N GLY A 7 -12.09 -24.42 11.25
CA GLY A 7 -13.34 -24.64 10.54
C GLY A 7 -14.36 -23.51 10.74
N LEU A 8 -14.42 -22.92 11.93
CA LEU A 8 -15.24 -21.73 12.20
C LEU A 8 -14.71 -20.50 11.44
N ALA A 9 -13.40 -20.27 11.46
CA ALA A 9 -12.76 -19.15 10.77
C ALA A 9 -13.00 -19.21 9.25
N ASP A 10 -12.91 -20.41 8.68
CA ASP A 10 -13.09 -20.66 7.24
C ASP A 10 -14.58 -20.73 6.83
N GLY A 11 -15.51 -20.65 7.78
CA GLY A 11 -16.96 -20.74 7.52
C GLY A 11 -17.48 -22.15 7.24
N LEU A 12 -16.66 -23.19 7.47
CA LEU A 12 -17.07 -24.59 7.41
C LEU A 12 -18.03 -24.95 8.56
N LEU A 13 -17.90 -24.26 9.70
CA LEU A 13 -18.78 -24.37 10.86
C LEU A 13 -19.38 -23.00 11.17
N ASN A 14 -20.61 -22.99 11.67
CA ASN A 14 -21.15 -21.82 12.36
C ASN A 14 -20.82 -21.83 13.86
N GLU A 15 -21.07 -20.72 14.55
CA GLU A 15 -20.77 -20.57 15.99
C GLU A 15 -21.43 -21.66 16.85
N GLY A 16 -22.69 -22.00 16.58
CA GLY A 16 -23.43 -23.02 17.33
C GLY A 16 -22.85 -24.42 17.14
N GLU A 17 -22.44 -24.77 15.93
CA GLU A 17 -21.77 -26.05 15.63
C GLU A 17 -20.41 -26.13 16.32
N ALA A 18 -19.62 -25.05 16.26
CA ALA A 18 -18.34 -24.95 16.92
C ALA A 18 -18.49 -25.06 18.46
N GLU A 19 -19.48 -24.39 19.05
CA GLU A 19 -19.81 -24.48 20.47
C GLU A 19 -20.13 -25.92 20.88
N VAL A 20 -21.03 -26.60 20.16
CA VAL A 20 -21.40 -27.99 20.46
C VAL A 20 -20.18 -28.92 20.44
N LEU A 21 -19.30 -28.77 19.44
CA LEU A 21 -18.09 -29.57 19.34
C LEU A 21 -17.10 -29.28 20.47
N LEU A 22 -16.95 -28.02 20.88
CA LEU A 22 -16.05 -27.63 21.97
C LEU A 22 -16.60 -28.08 23.35
N VAL A 23 -17.91 -28.05 23.57
CA VAL A 23 -18.54 -28.61 24.79
C VAL A 23 -18.28 -30.12 24.88
N LYS A 24 -18.39 -30.85 23.75
CA LYS A 24 -18.06 -32.29 23.70
C LYS A 24 -16.60 -32.56 24.08
N LEU A 25 -15.69 -31.64 23.75
CA LEU A 25 -14.29 -31.67 24.17
C LEU A 25 -14.06 -31.14 25.60
N LYS A 26 -15.12 -30.94 26.38
CA LYS A 26 -15.10 -30.52 27.79
C LYS A 26 -14.52 -29.11 28.02
N TYR A 27 -14.54 -28.23 27.01
CA TYR A 27 -14.23 -26.82 27.25
C TYR A 27 -15.36 -26.14 28.03
N SER A 28 -14.98 -25.25 28.95
CA SER A 28 -15.95 -24.44 29.69
C SER A 28 -16.62 -23.42 28.77
N LYS A 29 -17.87 -23.04 29.08
CA LYS A 29 -18.60 -22.00 28.34
C LYS A 29 -17.77 -20.71 28.19
N LYS A 30 -17.14 -20.24 29.28
CA LYS A 30 -16.24 -19.08 29.26
C LYS A 30 -15.07 -19.23 28.27
N SER A 31 -14.47 -20.41 28.18
CA SER A 31 -13.38 -20.67 27.22
C SER A 31 -13.89 -20.69 25.78
N ILE A 32 -15.06 -21.25 25.55
CA ILE A 32 -15.69 -21.31 24.24
C ILE A 32 -16.00 -19.90 23.74
N ASP A 33 -16.68 -19.10 24.57
CA ASP A 33 -17.05 -17.72 24.24
C ASP A 33 -15.80 -16.90 23.89
N TYR A 34 -14.72 -17.03 24.67
CA TYR A 34 -13.44 -16.39 24.37
C TYR A 34 -12.86 -16.81 23.01
N TYR A 35 -12.90 -18.11 22.67
CA TYR A 35 -12.33 -18.59 21.41
C TYR A 35 -13.16 -18.16 20.20
N ILE A 36 -14.48 -18.17 20.31
CA ILE A 36 -15.37 -17.71 19.24
C ILE A 36 -15.14 -16.21 19.00
N SER A 37 -15.24 -15.38 20.05
CA SER A 37 -15.00 -13.93 19.92
C SER A 37 -13.61 -13.59 19.37
N ARG A 38 -12.60 -14.42 19.66
CA ARG A 38 -11.27 -14.26 19.09
C ARG A 38 -11.25 -14.55 17.59
N VAL A 39 -11.93 -15.60 17.14
CA VAL A 39 -12.03 -15.94 15.71
C VAL A 39 -12.73 -14.81 14.97
N ASP A 40 -13.84 -14.30 15.50
CA ASP A 40 -14.58 -13.19 14.88
C ASP A 40 -13.70 -11.94 14.78
N TYR A 41 -13.02 -11.58 15.87
CA TYR A 41 -12.06 -10.48 15.87
C TYR A 41 -10.94 -10.66 14.83
N GLU A 42 -10.39 -11.88 14.70
CA GLU A 42 -9.35 -12.17 13.71
C GLU A 42 -9.89 -12.01 12.28
N ARG A 43 -11.13 -12.45 12.00
CA ARG A 43 -11.79 -12.29 10.70
C ARG A 43 -12.03 -10.82 10.36
N ASP A 44 -12.61 -10.05 11.29
CA ASP A 44 -12.88 -8.63 11.10
C ASP A 44 -11.58 -7.85 10.84
N LYS A 45 -10.51 -8.19 11.58
CA LYS A 45 -9.19 -7.57 11.41
C LYS A 45 -8.58 -7.92 10.04
N ASP A 46 -8.73 -9.16 9.58
CA ASP A 46 -8.19 -9.59 8.29
C ASP A 46 -8.97 -8.97 7.12
N GLU A 47 -10.30 -8.88 7.22
CA GLU A 47 -11.16 -8.17 6.25
C GLU A 47 -10.81 -6.68 6.18
N LEU A 48 -10.66 -6.03 7.34
CA LEU A 48 -10.25 -4.63 7.41
C LEU A 48 -8.87 -4.42 6.77
N THR A 49 -7.91 -5.31 7.06
CA THR A 49 -6.55 -5.23 6.50
C THR A 49 -6.57 -5.39 4.98
N ALA A 50 -7.35 -6.35 4.46
CA ALA A 50 -7.51 -6.56 3.03
C ALA A 50 -8.15 -5.35 2.35
N SER A 51 -9.19 -4.77 2.96
CA SER A 51 -9.89 -3.58 2.49
C SER A 51 -8.96 -2.38 2.42
N LEU A 52 -8.21 -2.10 3.49
CA LEU A 52 -7.23 -1.01 3.54
C LEU A 52 -6.15 -1.18 2.46
N ARG A 53 -5.62 -2.39 2.26
CA ARG A 53 -4.64 -2.66 1.21
C ARG A 53 -5.20 -2.42 -0.19
N TYR A 54 -6.43 -2.85 -0.46
CA TYR A 54 -7.09 -2.60 -1.74
C TYR A 54 -7.28 -1.10 -2.00
N LEU A 55 -7.84 -0.37 -1.03
CA LEU A 55 -8.10 1.07 -1.15
C LEU A 55 -6.81 1.87 -1.34
N HIS A 56 -5.77 1.50 -0.59
CA HIS A 56 -4.43 2.06 -0.75
C HIS A 56 -3.93 1.93 -2.19
N ASP A 57 -3.89 0.70 -2.70
CA ASP A 57 -3.39 0.42 -4.05
C ASP A 57 -4.21 1.12 -5.13
N ALA A 58 -5.54 1.10 -5.01
CA ALA A 58 -6.45 1.77 -5.93
C ALA A 58 -6.24 3.29 -5.94
N TYR A 59 -6.01 3.90 -4.77
CA TYR A 59 -5.71 5.31 -4.67
C TYR A 59 -4.36 5.66 -5.30
N LEU A 60 -3.29 4.92 -4.97
CA LEU A 60 -1.96 5.18 -5.51
C LEU A 60 -1.88 5.01 -7.03
N LYS A 61 -2.60 4.02 -7.57
CA LYS A 61 -2.67 3.76 -9.02
C LYS A 61 -3.63 4.71 -9.76
N GLY A 62 -4.30 5.61 -9.03
CA GLY A 62 -5.22 6.59 -9.58
C GLY A 62 -6.58 6.03 -10.00
N VAL A 63 -6.90 4.78 -9.63
CA VAL A 63 -8.24 4.19 -9.80
C VAL A 63 -9.26 4.93 -8.94
N LEU A 64 -8.86 5.32 -7.73
CA LEU A 64 -9.66 6.16 -6.84
C LEU A 64 -9.10 7.59 -6.78
N THR A 65 -10.03 8.55 -6.71
CA THR A 65 -9.74 9.95 -6.39
C THR A 65 -9.65 10.14 -4.88
N PHE A 66 -9.20 11.33 -4.42
CA PHE A 66 -9.17 11.66 -3.00
C PHE A 66 -10.56 11.56 -2.36
N GLY A 67 -11.59 12.10 -3.03
CA GLY A 67 -12.98 11.96 -2.58
C GLY A 67 -13.43 10.49 -2.57
N GLY A 68 -13.13 9.75 -3.63
CA GLY A 68 -13.51 8.33 -3.73
C GLY A 68 -12.90 7.47 -2.61
N VAL A 69 -11.61 7.62 -2.33
CA VAL A 69 -10.98 6.86 -1.24
C VAL A 69 -11.49 7.28 0.14
N THR A 70 -11.86 8.57 0.29
CA THR A 70 -12.47 9.09 1.53
C THR A 70 -13.82 8.43 1.81
N ASP A 71 -14.67 8.36 0.79
CA ASP A 71 -16.00 7.75 0.90
C ASP A 71 -15.90 6.26 1.25
N GLU A 72 -14.98 5.52 0.61
CA GLU A 72 -14.79 4.10 0.91
C GLU A 72 -14.20 3.85 2.31
N LEU A 73 -13.23 4.66 2.76
CA LEU A 73 -12.71 4.56 4.12
C LEU A 73 -13.80 4.84 5.18
N GLY A 74 -14.72 5.76 4.89
CA GLY A 74 -15.85 6.07 5.76
C GLY A 74 -16.80 4.88 5.98
N LYS A 75 -16.92 3.98 5.01
CA LYS A 75 -17.76 2.77 5.11
C LYS A 75 -17.17 1.70 6.03
N LEU A 76 -15.87 1.77 6.32
CA LEU A 76 -15.17 0.82 7.20
C LEU A 76 -15.43 1.08 8.70
N ASN A 77 -16.27 2.08 9.04
CA ASN A 77 -16.61 2.47 10.42
C ASN A 77 -15.38 2.70 11.32
N LEU A 78 -14.29 3.17 10.72
CA LEU A 78 -13.05 3.50 11.43
C LEU A 78 -13.22 4.81 12.23
N PRO A 79 -12.50 4.97 13.35
CA PRO A 79 -12.41 6.27 14.00
C PRO A 79 -11.94 7.35 13.03
N SER A 80 -12.53 8.55 13.07
CA SER A 80 -12.22 9.63 12.10
C SER A 80 -10.72 9.95 12.02
N LYS A 81 -10.01 9.92 13.15
CA LYS A 81 -8.55 10.12 13.19
C LYS A 81 -7.76 9.08 12.38
N MET A 82 -8.25 7.84 12.29
CA MET A 82 -7.62 6.80 11.49
C MET A 82 -7.85 7.04 10.00
N VAL A 83 -9.06 7.47 9.62
CA VAL A 83 -9.37 7.86 8.24
C VAL A 83 -8.46 9.00 7.78
N GLU A 84 -8.35 10.06 8.59
CA GLU A 84 -7.44 11.19 8.33
C GLU A 84 -5.97 10.75 8.21
N TYR A 85 -5.54 9.82 9.08
CA TYR A 85 -4.19 9.26 9.05
C TYR A 85 -3.90 8.53 7.73
N TYR A 86 -4.79 7.62 7.29
CA TYR A 86 -4.61 6.88 6.05
C TYR A 86 -4.62 7.81 4.84
N GLN A 87 -5.61 8.70 4.76
CA GLN A 87 -5.70 9.69 3.67
C GLN A 87 -4.42 10.51 3.55
N ARG A 88 -3.95 11.10 4.65
CA ARG A 88 -2.73 11.92 4.65
C ARG A 88 -1.51 11.12 4.23
N THR A 89 -1.35 9.92 4.77
CA THR A 89 -0.18 9.07 4.48
C THR A 89 -0.16 8.64 3.02
N TRP A 90 -1.31 8.23 2.48
CA TRP A 90 -1.43 7.77 1.11
C TRP A 90 -1.33 8.91 0.10
N ASP A 91 -1.78 10.11 0.45
CA ASP A 91 -1.63 11.30 -0.39
C ASP A 91 -0.15 11.70 -0.51
N LEU A 92 0.59 11.71 0.60
CA LEU A 92 2.04 11.91 0.59
C LEU A 92 2.75 10.85 -0.25
N GLU A 93 2.36 9.59 -0.11
CA GLU A 93 2.91 8.50 -0.91
C GLU A 93 2.61 8.70 -2.41
N ARG A 94 1.37 9.02 -2.77
CA ARG A 94 0.99 9.30 -4.16
C ARG A 94 1.76 10.47 -4.76
N LEU A 95 1.93 11.55 -4.00
CA LEU A 95 2.73 12.71 -4.41
C LEU A 95 4.20 12.35 -4.63
N SER A 96 4.77 11.51 -3.76
CA SER A 96 6.14 11.00 -3.92
C SER A 96 6.30 10.03 -5.09
N ARG A 97 5.22 9.35 -5.49
CA ARG A 97 5.15 8.43 -6.63
C ARG A 97 4.84 9.15 -7.95
N SER A 98 5.04 10.47 -8.06
CA SER A 98 4.83 11.15 -9.33
C SER A 98 5.61 10.41 -10.43
N ASN A 99 4.94 10.14 -11.57
CA ASN A 99 5.53 9.47 -12.73
C ASN A 99 6.64 10.36 -13.29
N LYS A 100 7.77 10.38 -12.61
CA LYS A 100 8.97 11.08 -13.05
C LYS A 100 9.55 10.25 -14.18
N PRO A 101 9.97 10.90 -15.27
CA PRO A 101 10.76 10.23 -16.28
C PRO A 101 11.95 9.54 -15.60
N THR A 102 12.21 8.29 -15.99
CA THR A 102 13.38 7.55 -15.54
C THR A 102 14.65 8.29 -15.94
N LYS A 103 15.80 7.96 -15.32
CA LYS A 103 17.11 8.47 -15.76
C LYS A 103 17.28 8.37 -17.28
N SER A 104 16.95 7.21 -17.87
CA SER A 104 17.13 6.99 -19.32
C SER A 104 16.24 7.91 -20.16
N GLU A 105 15.00 8.15 -19.71
CA GLU A 105 14.10 9.09 -20.38
C GLU A 105 14.59 10.53 -20.23
N LEU A 106 15.05 10.94 -19.04
CA LEU A 106 15.66 12.26 -18.81
C LEU A 106 16.90 12.47 -19.68
N MET A 107 17.79 11.47 -19.80
CA MET A 107 18.94 11.54 -20.72
C MET A 107 18.47 11.68 -22.18
N THR A 108 17.41 10.96 -22.55
CA THR A 108 16.84 11.04 -23.90
C THR A 108 16.25 12.43 -24.17
N PHE A 109 15.57 13.02 -23.18
CA PHE A 109 15.00 14.37 -23.29
C PHE A 109 16.09 15.42 -23.40
N LEU A 110 17.17 15.28 -22.63
CA LEU A 110 18.34 16.16 -22.72
C LEU A 110 19.00 16.08 -24.11
N ARG A 111 19.26 14.86 -24.62
CA ARG A 111 19.85 14.65 -25.96
C ARG A 111 18.98 15.19 -27.09
N LYS A 112 17.66 15.12 -26.93
CA LYS A 112 16.68 15.65 -27.88
C LYS A 112 16.41 17.15 -27.68
N GLU A 113 17.11 17.79 -26.75
CA GLU A 113 16.93 19.21 -26.41
C GLU A 113 15.48 19.55 -26.00
N ILE A 114 14.73 18.57 -25.49
CA ILE A 114 13.37 18.75 -24.95
C ILE A 114 13.45 19.46 -23.59
N ILE A 115 14.52 19.22 -22.84
CA ILE A 115 14.87 19.88 -21.59
C ILE A 115 16.33 20.34 -21.66
N ASP A 116 16.68 21.38 -20.89
CA ASP A 116 18.05 21.85 -20.77
C ASP A 116 18.84 21.12 -19.66
N LYS A 117 20.14 21.40 -19.56
CA LYS A 117 21.05 20.76 -18.58
C LYS A 117 20.67 21.12 -17.13
N GLU A 118 20.13 22.31 -16.90
CA GLU A 118 19.71 22.76 -15.56
C GLU A 118 18.45 22.00 -15.10
N THR A 119 17.44 21.92 -15.97
CA THR A 119 16.20 21.15 -15.75
C THR A 119 16.53 19.67 -15.56
N TRP A 120 17.40 19.10 -16.40
CA TRP A 120 17.85 17.72 -16.26
C TRP A 120 18.55 17.47 -14.91
N HIS A 121 19.42 18.37 -14.47
CA HIS A 121 20.12 18.26 -13.18
C HIS A 121 19.14 18.29 -12.01
N ALA A 122 18.18 19.22 -12.02
CA ALA A 122 17.15 19.33 -11.00
C ALA A 122 16.24 18.08 -10.94
N GLU A 123 15.84 17.53 -12.08
CA GLU A 123 15.04 16.30 -12.15
C GLU A 123 15.83 15.08 -11.65
N MET A 124 17.13 14.99 -11.96
CA MET A 124 18.01 13.93 -11.47
C MET A 124 18.20 13.98 -9.94
N ILE A 125 18.29 15.17 -9.34
CA ILE A 125 18.20 15.34 -7.88
C ILE A 125 16.84 14.86 -7.37
N GLY A 126 15.76 15.22 -8.08
CA GLY A 126 14.40 14.81 -7.78
C GLY A 126 14.15 13.29 -7.86
N LEU A 127 14.99 12.54 -8.56
CA LEU A 127 15.03 11.07 -8.60
C LEU A 127 15.92 10.46 -7.49
N GLY A 128 16.60 11.28 -6.69
CA GLY A 128 17.46 10.86 -5.59
C GLY A 128 18.91 10.57 -5.96
N TYR A 129 19.40 11.01 -7.13
CA TYR A 129 20.81 10.83 -7.50
C TYR A 129 21.71 11.83 -6.74
N PRO A 130 22.80 11.36 -6.10
CA PRO A 130 23.82 12.24 -5.56
C PRO A 130 24.48 13.09 -6.66
N ASP A 131 24.77 14.37 -6.37
CA ASP A 131 25.34 15.34 -7.33
C ASP A 131 26.58 14.80 -8.08
N ARG A 132 27.48 14.11 -7.36
CA ARG A 132 28.67 13.48 -7.96
C ARG A 132 28.34 12.52 -9.12
N TYR A 133 27.25 11.77 -9.05
CA TYR A 133 26.85 10.84 -10.09
C TYR A 133 26.18 11.57 -11.26
N ILE A 134 25.45 12.65 -10.96
CA ILE A 134 24.89 13.53 -11.99
C ILE A 134 26.02 14.13 -12.83
N GLN A 135 27.10 14.60 -12.21
CA GLN A 135 28.29 15.09 -12.91
C GLN A 135 28.92 14.04 -13.83
N TRP A 136 29.05 12.79 -13.38
CA TRP A 136 29.58 11.71 -14.23
C TRP A 136 28.68 11.43 -15.44
N TYR A 137 27.36 11.42 -15.26
CA TYR A 137 26.44 11.27 -16.39
C TYR A 137 26.56 12.44 -17.37
N ALA A 138 26.67 13.68 -16.88
CA ALA A 138 26.85 14.85 -17.73
C ALA A 138 28.14 14.78 -18.56
N GLN A 139 29.26 14.37 -17.94
CA GLN A 139 30.54 14.18 -18.61
C GLN A 139 30.47 13.08 -19.68
N SER A 140 29.80 11.97 -19.39
CA SER A 140 29.65 10.88 -20.36
C SER A 140 28.89 11.29 -21.62
N GLU A 141 27.96 12.25 -21.53
CA GLU A 141 27.27 12.80 -22.71
C GLU A 141 28.15 13.74 -23.53
N GLU A 142 28.98 14.54 -22.87
CA GLU A 142 29.91 15.49 -23.52
C GLU A 142 31.02 14.75 -24.29
N GLU A 143 31.40 13.55 -23.85
CA GLU A 143 32.36 12.69 -24.56
C GLU A 143 31.73 12.02 -25.79
N VAL A 144 30.46 11.60 -25.71
CA VAL A 144 29.74 11.00 -26.84
C VAL A 144 29.50 12.01 -27.96
N THR A 145 29.20 13.27 -27.64
CA THR A 145 28.97 14.33 -28.64
C THR A 145 30.23 14.84 -29.32
N LYS A 146 31.42 14.62 -28.74
CA LYS A 146 32.71 15.01 -29.36
C LYS A 146 33.32 13.92 -30.24
N GLY A 147 32.82 12.69 -30.16
CA GLY A 147 33.36 11.52 -30.86
C GLY A 147 32.55 11.02 -32.05
N GLY A 148 31.46 11.69 -32.42
CA GLY A 148 30.61 11.39 -33.59
C GLY A 148 30.56 12.53 -34.58
#